data_AF-A0A0D6ELC7-F1
#
_entry.id   AF-A0A0D6ELC7-F1
#
_cell.length_a   1.000
_cell.length_b   1.000
_cell.length_c   1.000
_cell.angle_alpha   90.00
_cell.angle_beta   90.00
_cell.angle_gamma   90.00
#
_symmetry.space_group_name_H-M   'P 1'
#
loop_
_entity.id
_entity.type
_entity.pdbx_description
1 polymer ?
#
loop_
_entity_poly.entity_id
_entity_poly.type
_entity_poly.pdbx_seq_one_letter_code
_entity_poly.pdbx_strand_id
1 'polypeptide(L)'
;MPYPKLMDNPPLVGVIGGSGLYKLDNLTIERTISVVTPWGSPSSPITIASLSTPSGPVTVAFLARHGPHHNIPPSSVPARANIAALKHLGVKAIVAFSAVGSLREEIRPGDIIVPDQIIDRTKGIRRSTFFDQTMVGHAMFGEPFDVQLRQFILPHIKDAINSFPGHINPADEPRLHEKKTLVVMEGPQFSTRAESNMYRLWGGDIINMSAIPEAKLAREAELSTDYDAWRVDAEPVTVEEVMKTLKTNAALSKHITASILAHVHEAVAANTFHTAAGSMKYSLMTPHNEVSKEELYRLKYILPEYFPYDEPAPRRSSFTKVEVEDLDDLNGSGQ
;
A
#
# COMPACT_ATOMS: atom_id res chain seq x y z
N MET A 1 -1.59 19.62 -21.17
CA MET A 1 -0.42 18.70 -21.05
C MET A 1 -0.71 17.61 -20.04
N PRO A 2 -0.30 16.33 -20.25
CA PRO A 2 -0.37 15.32 -19.19
C PRO A 2 0.42 15.79 -17.96
N TYR A 3 0.01 15.35 -16.77
CA TYR A 3 0.84 15.54 -15.56
C TYR A 3 2.25 15.01 -15.88
N PRO A 4 3.33 15.77 -15.64
CA PRO A 4 4.66 15.38 -16.08
C PRO A 4 5.01 14.01 -15.53
N LYS A 5 5.47 13.11 -16.39
CA LYS A 5 6.00 11.82 -15.94
C LYS A 5 7.19 12.12 -15.04
N LEU A 6 7.12 11.61 -13.81
CA LEU A 6 8.22 11.74 -12.86
C LEU A 6 9.45 10.92 -13.28
N MET A 7 9.27 9.91 -14.14
CA MET A 7 10.32 8.99 -14.62
C MET A 7 9.99 8.45 -16.03
N ASP A 8 11.03 8.21 -16.84
CA ASP A 8 10.88 7.58 -18.16
C ASP A 8 10.49 6.10 -18.06
N ASN A 9 11.08 5.39 -17.09
CA ASN A 9 10.79 3.98 -16.76
C ASN A 9 10.15 3.91 -15.36
N PRO A 10 8.82 4.09 -15.25
CA PRO A 10 8.15 4.09 -13.96
C PRO A 10 8.12 2.69 -13.34
N PRO A 11 8.27 2.58 -12.01
CA PRO A 11 8.08 1.30 -11.32
C PRO A 11 6.61 0.87 -11.44
N LEU A 12 6.37 -0.32 -12.02
CA LEU A 12 5.00 -0.82 -12.19
C LEU A 12 4.39 -1.31 -10.87
N VAL A 13 5.23 -1.64 -9.89
CA VAL A 13 4.83 -2.18 -8.59
C VAL A 13 5.24 -1.23 -7.47
N GLY A 14 4.27 -0.90 -6.63
CA GLY A 14 4.45 -0.18 -5.38
C GLY A 14 4.38 -1.12 -4.18
N VAL A 15 5.14 -0.81 -3.14
CA VAL A 15 5.13 -1.51 -1.86
C VAL A 15 4.82 -0.51 -0.77
N ILE A 16 3.79 -0.78 0.02
CA ILE A 16 3.50 0.00 1.22
C ILE A 16 3.91 -0.84 2.44
N GLY A 17 5.01 -0.44 3.05
CA GLY A 17 5.58 -1.09 4.23
C GLY A 17 4.92 -0.60 5.53
N GLY A 18 4.35 -1.53 6.30
CA GLY A 18 3.83 -1.27 7.65
C GLY A 18 4.88 -1.44 8.74
N SER A 19 4.44 -1.64 9.97
CA SER A 19 5.32 -1.99 11.08
C SER A 19 6.21 -3.18 10.69
N GLY A 20 7.53 -3.11 10.93
CA GLY A 20 8.47 -4.21 10.64
C GLY A 20 9.03 -4.26 9.22
N LEU A 21 8.43 -3.55 8.26
CA LEU A 21 8.95 -3.42 6.89
C LEU A 21 9.12 -1.94 6.55
N TYR A 22 10.19 -1.33 7.07
CA TYR A 22 10.47 0.11 6.87
C TYR A 22 11.46 0.39 5.73
N LYS A 23 12.14 -0.65 5.25
CA LYS A 23 13.14 -0.59 4.18
C LYS A 23 13.34 -1.96 3.55
N LEU A 24 13.60 -1.96 2.26
CA LEU A 24 13.93 -3.15 1.47
C LEU A 24 15.46 -3.27 1.36
N ASP A 25 16.11 -3.61 2.47
CA ASP A 25 17.58 -3.72 2.54
C ASP A 25 18.16 -4.77 1.58
N ASN A 26 17.31 -5.68 1.11
CA ASN A 26 17.63 -6.72 0.15
C ASN A 26 17.51 -6.28 -1.31
N LEU A 27 17.11 -5.02 -1.56
CA LEU A 27 17.09 -4.41 -2.88
C LEU A 27 18.10 -3.27 -2.97
N THR A 28 18.64 -3.04 -4.16
CA THR A 28 19.58 -1.94 -4.40
C THR A 28 18.79 -0.64 -4.52
N ILE A 29 18.98 0.30 -3.59
CA ILE A 29 18.33 1.61 -3.67
C ILE A 29 19.00 2.42 -4.78
N GLU A 30 18.21 2.93 -5.73
CA GLU A 30 18.69 3.81 -6.79
C GLU A 30 18.58 5.27 -6.36
N ARG A 31 17.42 5.66 -5.82
CA ARG A 31 17.14 7.05 -5.41
C ARG A 31 15.93 7.14 -4.50
N THR A 32 15.68 8.35 -3.98
CA THR A 32 14.43 8.68 -3.31
C THR A 32 13.74 9.86 -4.00
N ILE A 33 12.41 9.83 -4.05
CA ILE A 33 11.61 10.87 -4.70
C ILE A 33 10.70 11.50 -3.65
N SER A 34 10.91 12.79 -3.42
CA SER A 34 10.02 13.62 -2.60
C SER A 34 9.00 14.31 -3.49
N VAL A 35 7.73 13.96 -3.34
CA VAL A 35 6.63 14.53 -4.11
C VAL A 35 5.58 15.11 -3.18
N VAL A 36 5.07 16.29 -3.54
CA VAL A 36 3.88 16.87 -2.89
C VAL A 36 2.70 16.61 -3.81
N THR A 37 1.66 15.98 -3.27
CA THR A 37 0.42 15.70 -4.00
C THR A 37 -0.60 16.81 -3.72
N PRO A 38 -1.69 16.89 -4.49
CA PRO A 38 -2.80 17.77 -4.16
C PRO A 38 -3.48 17.49 -2.80
N TRP A 39 -3.18 16.34 -2.18
CA TRP A 39 -3.64 15.96 -0.84
C TRP A 39 -2.55 16.08 0.23
N GLY A 40 -1.43 16.77 -0.07
CA GLY A 40 -0.30 16.98 0.82
C GLY A 40 0.88 16.05 0.55
N SER A 41 1.81 16.01 1.50
CA SER A 41 3.01 15.17 1.43
C SER A 41 2.69 13.72 1.85
N PRO A 42 3.29 12.71 1.18
CA PRO A 42 3.26 11.32 1.64
C PRO A 42 3.95 11.15 3.00
N SER A 43 3.82 9.95 3.55
CA SER A 43 4.38 9.56 4.86
C SER A 43 5.92 9.58 4.90
N SER A 44 6.55 9.39 3.74
CA SER A 44 8.00 9.44 3.54
C SER A 44 8.30 9.80 2.08
N PRO A 45 9.54 10.20 1.75
CA PRO A 45 10.04 10.08 0.38
C PRO A 45 9.80 8.65 -0.14
N ILE A 46 9.53 8.51 -1.43
CA ILE A 46 9.33 7.22 -2.08
C ILE A 46 10.69 6.69 -2.50
N THR A 47 11.09 5.54 -1.98
CA THR A 47 12.34 4.88 -2.34
C THR A 47 12.16 4.13 -3.65
N ILE A 48 13.00 4.40 -4.64
CA ILE A 48 13.09 3.60 -5.86
C ILE A 48 14.23 2.61 -5.69
N ALA A 49 13.93 1.33 -5.84
CA ALA A 49 14.91 0.26 -5.69
C ALA A 49 14.91 -0.66 -6.92
N SER A 50 16.10 -1.06 -7.35
CA SER A 50 16.29 -2.07 -8.39
C SER A 50 15.97 -3.45 -7.86
N LEU A 51 15.28 -4.22 -8.69
CA LEU A 51 14.94 -5.61 -8.48
C LEU A 51 15.42 -6.41 -9.68
N SER A 52 16.22 -7.44 -9.43
CA SER A 52 16.63 -8.36 -10.49
C SER A 52 15.47 -9.29 -10.86
N THR A 53 15.15 -9.38 -12.14
CA THR A 53 14.19 -10.35 -12.70
C THR A 53 14.87 -11.22 -13.75
N PRO A 54 14.32 -12.39 -14.11
CA PRO A 54 14.81 -13.19 -15.24
C PRO A 54 14.92 -12.39 -16.55
N SER A 55 14.05 -11.40 -16.74
CA SER A 55 14.00 -10.52 -17.92
C SER A 55 14.96 -9.32 -17.85
N GLY A 56 15.67 -9.12 -16.74
CA GLY A 56 16.58 -7.99 -16.50
C GLY A 56 16.24 -7.19 -15.23
N PRO A 57 17.04 -6.17 -14.88
CA PRO A 57 16.74 -5.31 -13.73
C PRO A 57 15.50 -4.43 -14.01
N VAL A 58 14.60 -4.36 -13.04
CA VAL A 58 13.41 -3.49 -13.04
C VAL A 58 13.39 -2.66 -11.76
N THR A 59 12.49 -1.67 -11.66
CA THR A 59 12.36 -0.84 -10.47
C THR A 59 11.05 -1.09 -9.73
N VAL A 60 11.11 -0.96 -8.41
CA VAL A 60 9.92 -0.94 -7.53
C VAL A 60 9.91 0.34 -6.70
N ALA A 61 8.70 0.81 -6.38
CA ALA A 61 8.51 1.97 -5.50
C ALA A 61 8.16 1.50 -4.09
N PHE A 62 8.91 1.92 -3.08
CA PHE A 62 8.64 1.60 -1.69
C PHE A 62 8.25 2.86 -0.90
N LEU A 63 7.20 2.75 -0.09
CA LEU A 63 6.70 3.81 0.78
C LEU A 63 6.53 3.28 2.21
N ALA A 64 7.14 3.94 3.19
CA ALA A 64 6.97 3.60 4.60
C ALA A 64 5.69 4.25 5.15
N ARG A 65 4.66 3.43 5.44
CA ARG A 65 3.33 3.89 5.88
C ARG A 65 3.36 4.82 7.09
N HIS A 66 4.21 4.51 8.06
CA HIS A 66 4.32 5.23 9.33
C HIS A 66 5.50 6.21 9.35
N GLY A 67 6.06 6.52 8.18
CA GLY A 67 7.34 7.20 8.06
C GLY A 67 8.53 6.28 8.36
N PRO A 68 9.77 6.70 8.04
CA PRO A 68 10.97 5.88 8.22
C PRO A 68 11.30 5.57 9.69
N HIS A 69 10.77 6.36 10.61
CA HIS A 69 11.01 6.23 12.06
C HIS A 69 9.78 5.79 12.85
N HIS A 70 8.73 5.30 12.16
CA HIS A 70 7.47 4.90 12.80
C HIS A 70 6.84 6.01 13.65
N ASN A 71 6.89 7.25 13.17
CA ASN A 71 6.50 8.46 13.91
C ASN A 71 5.11 8.99 13.51
N ILE A 72 4.39 8.29 12.63
CA ILE A 72 3.03 8.65 12.19
C ILE A 72 2.04 7.58 12.69
N PRO A 73 1.11 7.91 13.62
CA PRO A 73 0.13 6.95 14.10
C PRO A 73 -0.91 6.62 13.01
N PRO A 74 -1.59 5.45 13.07
CA PRO A 74 -2.48 4.99 12.00
C PRO A 74 -3.55 6.00 11.56
N SER A 75 -4.20 6.71 12.51
CA SER A 75 -5.21 7.73 12.22
C SER A 75 -4.68 8.96 11.49
N SER A 76 -3.38 9.22 11.55
CA SER A 76 -2.71 10.39 10.98
C SER A 76 -1.94 10.07 9.69
N VAL A 77 -1.93 8.81 9.25
CA VAL A 77 -1.29 8.43 7.99
C VAL A 77 -1.94 9.21 6.84
N PRO A 78 -1.18 9.97 6.02
CA PRO A 78 -1.70 10.72 4.90
C PRO A 78 -2.00 9.80 3.70
N ALA A 79 -2.92 8.86 3.88
CA ALA A 79 -3.20 7.78 2.92
C ALA A 79 -3.56 8.29 1.51
N ARG A 80 -4.24 9.43 1.40
CA ARG A 80 -4.52 10.08 0.11
C ARG A 80 -3.25 10.51 -0.61
N ALA A 81 -2.32 11.16 0.09
CA ALA A 81 -1.04 11.56 -0.48
C ALA A 81 -0.19 10.34 -0.83
N ASN A 82 -0.17 9.31 0.02
CA ASN A 82 0.53 8.05 -0.23
C ASN A 82 0.08 7.40 -1.54
N ILE A 83 -1.23 7.15 -1.69
CA ILE A 83 -1.78 6.49 -2.88
C ILE A 83 -1.65 7.37 -4.12
N ALA A 84 -1.93 8.67 -4.00
CA ALA A 84 -1.80 9.60 -5.12
C ALA A 84 -0.36 9.64 -5.64
N ALA A 85 0.63 9.72 -4.75
CA ALA A 85 2.04 9.76 -5.13
C ALA A 85 2.48 8.49 -5.87
N LEU A 86 2.07 7.30 -5.39
CA LEU A 86 2.34 6.04 -6.09
C LEU A 86 1.67 6.00 -7.46
N LYS A 87 0.40 6.42 -7.57
CA LYS A 87 -0.32 6.50 -8.85
C LYS A 87 0.40 7.41 -9.84
N HIS A 88 0.82 8.59 -9.39
CA HIS A 88 1.47 9.59 -10.22
C HIS A 88 2.88 9.16 -10.68
N LEU A 89 3.59 8.36 -9.88
CA LEU A 89 4.83 7.70 -10.29
C LEU A 89 4.65 6.65 -11.39
N GLY A 90 3.41 6.21 -11.66
CA GLY A 90 3.10 5.22 -12.69
C GLY A 90 2.88 3.80 -12.17
N VAL A 91 2.84 3.60 -10.84
CA VAL A 91 2.49 2.32 -10.23
C VAL A 91 1.13 1.84 -10.74
N LYS A 92 1.01 0.53 -10.96
CA LYS A 92 -0.20 -0.15 -11.41
C LYS A 92 -0.73 -1.16 -10.38
N ALA A 93 0.17 -1.80 -9.65
CA ALA A 93 -0.14 -2.73 -8.58
C ALA A 93 0.56 -2.33 -7.29
N ILE A 94 -0.14 -2.37 -6.16
CA ILE A 94 0.42 -2.18 -4.83
C ILE A 94 0.33 -3.50 -4.06
N VAL A 95 1.46 -3.92 -3.47
CA VAL A 95 1.49 -4.96 -2.45
C VAL A 95 1.75 -4.29 -1.10
N ALA A 96 0.76 -4.33 -0.22
CA ALA A 96 0.83 -3.68 1.08
C ALA A 96 1.05 -4.70 2.19
N PHE A 97 2.03 -4.44 3.04
CA PHE A 97 2.33 -5.30 4.19
C PHE A 97 1.84 -4.66 5.48
N SER A 98 1.17 -5.43 6.34
CA SER A 98 0.66 -4.94 7.62
C SER A 98 0.77 -5.98 8.74
N ALA A 99 1.10 -5.52 9.96
CA ALA A 99 0.97 -6.36 11.14
C ALA A 99 -0.50 -6.45 11.55
N VAL A 100 -0.96 -7.65 11.91
CA VAL A 100 -2.32 -7.90 12.37
C VAL A 100 -2.34 -8.64 13.71
N GLY A 101 -3.39 -8.43 14.48
CA GLY A 101 -3.82 -9.36 15.52
C GLY A 101 -4.73 -10.44 14.93
N SER A 102 -4.72 -11.64 15.48
CA SER A 102 -5.69 -12.67 15.09
C SER A 102 -6.94 -12.62 15.96
N LEU A 103 -8.06 -12.94 15.34
CA LEU A 103 -9.34 -13.17 15.98
C LEU A 103 -9.74 -14.65 15.90
N ARG A 104 -8.86 -15.54 15.45
CA ARG A 104 -9.11 -16.97 15.18
C ARG A 104 -8.00 -17.86 15.72
N GLU A 105 -8.38 -19.00 16.32
CA GLU A 105 -7.42 -19.93 16.91
C GLU A 105 -6.50 -20.56 15.87
N GLU A 106 -7.02 -20.85 14.67
CA GLU A 106 -6.28 -21.52 13.62
C GLU A 106 -5.20 -20.65 12.94
N ILE A 107 -5.29 -19.32 13.07
CA ILE A 107 -4.31 -18.36 12.54
C ILE A 107 -3.31 -18.08 13.65
N ARG A 108 -2.09 -18.65 13.59
CA ARG A 108 -1.05 -18.64 14.65
C ARG A 108 -0.01 -17.53 14.48
N PRO A 109 0.68 -17.06 15.55
CA PRO A 109 1.62 -15.96 15.42
C PRO A 109 2.72 -16.35 14.43
N GLY A 110 3.10 -15.45 13.53
CA GLY A 110 4.02 -15.77 12.44
C GLY A 110 3.38 -16.34 11.17
N ASP A 111 2.11 -16.79 11.21
CA ASP A 111 1.39 -17.14 9.99
C ASP A 111 1.22 -15.91 9.09
N ILE A 112 1.15 -16.16 7.79
CA ILE A 112 0.98 -15.19 6.70
C ILE A 112 -0.47 -15.28 6.20
N ILE A 113 -1.11 -14.14 5.94
CA ILE A 113 -2.52 -14.05 5.61
C ILE A 113 -2.71 -13.08 4.44
N VAL A 114 -3.33 -13.57 3.38
CA VAL A 114 -3.78 -12.78 2.24
C VAL A 114 -5.32 -12.62 2.32
N PRO A 115 -5.84 -11.63 3.09
CA PRO A 115 -7.27 -11.38 3.21
C PRO A 115 -7.95 -11.08 1.87
N ASP A 116 -9.25 -11.35 1.79
CA ASP A 116 -10.09 -11.00 0.65
C ASP A 116 -11.17 -9.97 0.98
N GLN A 117 -11.51 -9.82 2.27
CA GLN A 117 -12.60 -8.97 2.72
C GLN A 117 -12.19 -8.03 3.86
N ILE A 118 -12.97 -6.96 4.03
CA ILE A 118 -12.74 -5.93 5.05
C ILE A 118 -14.03 -5.60 5.80
N ILE A 119 -13.94 -5.46 7.12
CA ILE A 119 -14.92 -4.74 7.95
C ILE A 119 -14.30 -3.42 8.42
N ASP A 120 -14.88 -2.30 7.97
CA ASP A 120 -14.40 -0.95 8.32
C ASP A 120 -14.96 -0.51 9.68
N ARG A 121 -14.07 -0.38 10.67
CA ARG A 121 -14.33 0.15 12.01
C ARG A 121 -13.51 1.39 12.32
N THR A 122 -13.07 2.10 11.28
CA THR A 122 -12.55 3.45 11.41
C THR A 122 -13.68 4.43 11.74
N LYS A 123 -13.35 5.58 12.33
CA LYS A 123 -14.30 6.53 12.93
C LYS A 123 -14.60 7.73 12.03
N GLY A 124 -14.22 7.69 10.76
CA GLY A 124 -14.45 8.79 9.80
C GLY A 124 -13.56 10.02 9.99
N ILE A 125 -12.61 9.99 10.94
CA ILE A 125 -11.60 11.05 11.10
C ILE A 125 -10.53 10.98 9.98
N ARG A 126 -10.40 9.82 9.35
CA ARG A 126 -9.52 9.57 8.20
C ARG A 126 -10.27 9.94 6.92
N ARG A 127 -9.63 10.76 6.08
CA ARG A 127 -10.20 11.08 4.76
C ARG A 127 -10.13 9.85 3.86
N SER A 128 -11.29 9.28 3.55
CA SER A 128 -11.40 7.96 2.91
C SER A 128 -11.77 7.98 1.43
N THR A 129 -11.80 9.16 0.81
CA THR A 129 -12.07 9.35 -0.61
C THR A 129 -11.26 10.54 -1.17
N PHE A 130 -10.95 10.47 -2.46
CA PHE A 130 -10.46 11.57 -3.28
C PHE A 130 -11.60 12.47 -3.79
N PHE A 131 -12.83 11.96 -3.82
CA PHE A 131 -14.05 12.63 -4.31
C PHE A 131 -14.77 13.33 -3.17
N ASP A 132 -14.09 14.29 -2.54
CA ASP A 132 -14.56 15.00 -1.35
C ASP A 132 -15.03 16.45 -1.59
N GLN A 133 -15.23 16.82 -2.86
CA GLN A 133 -15.68 18.15 -3.29
C GLN A 133 -16.96 18.03 -4.15
N THR A 134 -16.99 18.54 -5.38
CA THR A 134 -18.21 18.58 -6.22
C THR A 134 -18.31 17.43 -7.21
N MET A 135 -17.21 16.73 -7.51
CA MET A 135 -17.25 15.45 -8.23
C MET A 135 -17.70 14.33 -7.29
N VAL A 136 -18.81 13.69 -7.62
CA VAL A 136 -19.31 12.51 -6.90
C VAL A 136 -18.78 11.24 -7.58
N GLY A 137 -18.04 10.43 -6.83
CA GLY A 137 -17.52 9.14 -7.25
C GLY A 137 -17.98 8.01 -6.32
N HIS A 138 -18.61 6.96 -6.86
CA HIS A 138 -19.01 5.76 -6.11
C HIS A 138 -18.24 4.54 -6.62
N ALA A 139 -17.01 4.37 -6.15
CA ALA A 139 -16.19 3.24 -6.54
C ALA A 139 -16.78 1.91 -6.03
N MET A 140 -16.76 0.88 -6.88
CA MET A 140 -17.12 -0.47 -6.46
C MET A 140 -16.13 -1.01 -5.43
N PHE A 141 -16.62 -1.44 -4.28
CA PHE A 141 -15.78 -1.91 -3.17
C PHE A 141 -16.26 -3.23 -2.55
N GLY A 142 -17.09 -3.99 -3.28
CA GLY A 142 -17.55 -5.31 -2.84
C GLY A 142 -16.41 -6.33 -2.73
N GLU A 143 -15.40 -6.21 -3.59
CA GLU A 143 -14.11 -6.89 -3.47
C GLU A 143 -13.03 -5.83 -3.19
N PRO A 144 -12.61 -5.64 -1.93
CA PRO A 144 -11.71 -4.54 -1.53
C PRO A 144 -10.27 -4.69 -2.02
N PHE A 145 -9.87 -5.92 -2.34
CA PHE A 145 -8.56 -6.26 -2.91
C PHE A 145 -8.74 -6.83 -4.32
N ASP A 146 -7.68 -6.76 -5.12
CA ASP A 146 -7.70 -7.27 -6.50
C ASP A 146 -7.66 -8.81 -6.50
N VAL A 147 -8.74 -9.43 -6.98
CA VAL A 147 -8.91 -10.88 -6.98
C VAL A 147 -7.85 -11.59 -7.81
N GLN A 148 -7.49 -11.03 -8.99
CA GLN A 148 -6.54 -11.67 -9.89
C GLN A 148 -5.12 -11.54 -9.36
N LEU A 149 -4.73 -10.36 -8.85
CA LEU A 149 -3.44 -10.16 -8.20
C LEU A 149 -3.27 -11.10 -7.00
N ARG A 150 -4.30 -11.20 -6.15
CA ARG A 150 -4.30 -12.14 -5.02
C ARG A 150 -4.10 -13.59 -5.45
N GLN A 151 -4.89 -14.05 -6.42
CA GLN A 151 -4.76 -15.42 -6.94
C GLN A 151 -3.39 -15.68 -7.56
N PHE A 152 -2.80 -14.67 -8.21
CA PHE A 152 -1.48 -14.74 -8.82
C PHE A 152 -0.36 -14.88 -7.77
N ILE A 153 -0.36 -14.09 -6.71
CA ILE A 153 0.74 -14.09 -5.72
C ILE A 153 0.73 -15.29 -4.77
N LEU A 154 -0.43 -15.88 -4.48
CA LEU A 154 -0.58 -16.99 -3.51
C LEU A 154 0.43 -18.14 -3.71
N PRO A 155 0.60 -18.73 -4.93
CA PRO A 155 1.60 -19.77 -5.13
C PRO A 155 3.03 -19.27 -4.88
N HIS A 156 3.36 -18.04 -5.29
CA HIS A 156 4.68 -17.46 -5.06
C HIS A 156 4.98 -17.18 -3.58
N ILE A 157 3.96 -16.76 -2.81
CA ILE A 157 4.09 -16.61 -1.36
C ILE A 157 4.34 -17.98 -0.72
N LYS A 158 3.61 -19.01 -1.13
CA LYS A 158 3.79 -20.37 -0.63
C LYS A 158 5.20 -20.89 -0.91
N ASP A 159 5.71 -20.70 -2.12
CA ASP A 159 7.06 -21.10 -2.51
C ASP A 159 8.13 -20.30 -1.74
N ALA A 160 7.89 -19.00 -1.50
CA ALA A 160 8.77 -18.17 -0.68
C ALA A 160 8.82 -18.64 0.78
N ILE A 161 7.69 -19.05 1.37
CA ILE A 161 7.64 -19.64 2.71
C ILE A 161 8.44 -20.95 2.73
N ASN A 162 8.21 -21.86 1.77
CA ASN A 162 8.89 -23.17 1.72
C ASN A 162 10.40 -23.06 1.49
N SER A 163 10.85 -22.02 0.77
CA SER A 163 12.26 -21.78 0.45
C SER A 163 13.00 -20.95 1.51
N PHE A 164 12.30 -20.47 2.54
CA PHE A 164 12.91 -19.63 3.55
C PHE A 164 13.94 -20.44 4.37
N PRO A 165 15.23 -20.06 4.37
CA PRO A 165 16.31 -20.86 4.96
C PRO A 165 16.35 -20.82 6.49
N GLY A 166 15.49 -20.02 7.12
CA GLY A 166 15.40 -19.97 8.58
C GLY A 166 14.85 -21.29 9.11
N HIS A 167 15.64 -22.01 9.91
CA HIS A 167 15.15 -23.16 10.66
C HIS A 167 14.04 -22.72 11.60
N ILE A 168 12.81 -22.97 11.18
CA ILE A 168 11.66 -22.88 12.03
C ILE A 168 11.38 -24.30 12.50
N ASN A 169 11.21 -24.50 13.80
CA ASN A 169 10.73 -25.76 14.34
C ASN A 169 9.48 -26.16 13.54
N PRO A 170 9.29 -27.43 13.09
CA PRO A 170 8.11 -27.79 12.30
C PRO A 170 6.77 -27.38 12.93
N ALA A 171 6.72 -27.25 14.26
CA ALA A 171 5.56 -26.72 14.97
C ALA A 171 5.29 -25.21 14.72
N ASP A 172 6.33 -24.44 14.43
CA ASP A 172 6.31 -22.99 14.27
C ASP A 172 6.31 -22.54 12.80
N GLU A 173 6.32 -23.49 11.85
CA GLU A 173 6.37 -23.20 10.40
C GLU A 173 5.21 -22.27 10.00
N PRO A 174 5.49 -21.14 9.32
CA PRO A 174 4.48 -20.18 8.90
C PRO A 174 3.47 -20.85 7.97
N ARG A 175 2.19 -20.73 8.30
CA ARG A 175 1.12 -21.15 7.38
C ARG A 175 0.65 -19.96 6.56
N LEU A 176 0.28 -20.24 5.31
CA LEU A 176 -0.41 -19.29 4.46
C LEU A 176 -1.93 -19.46 4.60
N HIS A 177 -2.63 -18.40 4.97
CA HIS A 177 -4.09 -18.34 5.05
C HIS A 177 -4.64 -17.44 3.95
N GLU A 178 -5.72 -17.89 3.32
CA GLU A 178 -6.48 -17.12 2.34
C GLU A 178 -7.92 -16.95 2.80
N LYS A 179 -8.66 -16.06 2.13
CA LYS A 179 -10.10 -15.86 2.32
C LYS A 179 -10.48 -15.49 3.75
N LYS A 180 -9.75 -14.50 4.29
CA LYS A 180 -9.91 -13.98 5.65
C LYS A 180 -10.47 -12.57 5.61
N THR A 181 -11.34 -12.28 6.57
CA THR A 181 -11.96 -10.97 6.76
C THR A 181 -11.12 -10.13 7.73
N LEU A 182 -10.60 -9.02 7.24
CA LEU A 182 -9.82 -8.06 8.01
C LEU A 182 -10.71 -6.98 8.64
N VAL A 183 -10.74 -6.92 9.98
CA VAL A 183 -11.31 -5.78 10.70
C VAL A 183 -10.29 -4.65 10.77
N VAL A 184 -10.67 -3.45 10.33
CA VAL A 184 -9.81 -2.27 10.44
C VAL A 184 -10.36 -1.32 11.49
N MET A 185 -9.75 -1.30 12.66
CA MET A 185 -10.14 -0.40 13.75
C MET A 185 -9.40 0.94 13.70
N GLU A 186 -9.92 1.95 14.39
CA GLU A 186 -9.30 3.28 14.40
C GLU A 186 -7.96 3.35 15.15
N GLY A 187 -7.84 2.67 16.30
CA GLY A 187 -6.70 2.87 17.21
C GLY A 187 -6.71 4.24 17.92
N PRO A 188 -5.59 4.66 18.53
CA PRO A 188 -4.31 3.93 18.61
C PRO A 188 -4.31 2.81 19.66
N GLN A 189 -5.27 2.78 20.58
CA GLN A 189 -5.40 1.71 21.57
C GLN A 189 -5.79 0.40 20.87
N PHE A 190 -5.30 -0.72 21.41
CA PHE A 190 -5.81 -2.03 21.05
C PHE A 190 -7.26 -2.22 21.52
N SER A 191 -7.93 -3.20 20.93
CA SER A 191 -9.32 -3.52 21.27
C SER A 191 -9.45 -4.00 22.70
N THR A 192 -10.54 -3.62 23.35
CA THR A 192 -11.02 -4.31 24.54
C THR A 192 -11.42 -5.75 24.21
N ARG A 193 -11.47 -6.62 25.22
CA ARG A 193 -11.93 -8.00 25.03
C ARG A 193 -13.36 -8.08 24.47
N ALA A 194 -14.24 -7.17 24.89
CA ALA A 194 -15.61 -7.11 24.39
C ALA A 194 -15.67 -6.77 22.89
N GLU A 195 -14.85 -5.81 22.43
CA GLU A 195 -14.72 -5.49 21.01
C GLU A 195 -14.16 -6.67 20.21
N SER A 196 -13.11 -7.34 20.69
CA SER A 196 -12.56 -8.53 20.02
C SER A 196 -13.60 -9.65 19.88
N ASN A 197 -14.40 -9.90 20.93
CA ASN A 197 -15.48 -10.89 20.87
C ASN A 197 -16.58 -10.48 19.87
N MET A 198 -16.94 -9.20 19.85
CA MET A 198 -17.89 -8.66 18.87
C MET A 198 -17.37 -8.83 17.43
N TYR A 199 -16.10 -8.52 17.18
CA TYR A 199 -15.49 -8.68 15.86
C TYR A 199 -15.46 -10.13 15.39
N ARG A 200 -15.20 -11.08 16.30
CA ARG A 200 -15.31 -12.53 16.02
C ARG A 200 -16.72 -12.93 15.61
N LEU A 201 -17.74 -12.42 16.31
CA LEU A 201 -19.15 -12.67 16.03
C LEU A 201 -19.58 -12.11 14.66
N TRP A 202 -18.99 -11.00 14.23
CA TRP A 202 -19.23 -10.43 12.89
C TRP A 202 -18.52 -11.16 11.75
N GLY A 203 -17.73 -12.19 12.07
CA GLY A 203 -16.96 -12.93 11.06
C GLY A 203 -15.53 -12.41 10.86
N GLY A 204 -15.06 -11.44 11.63
CA GLY A 204 -13.68 -10.96 11.55
C GLY A 204 -12.66 -12.04 11.91
N ASP A 205 -11.63 -12.19 11.08
CA ASP A 205 -10.59 -13.21 11.23
C ASP A 205 -9.28 -12.65 11.75
N ILE A 206 -8.95 -11.44 11.30
CA ILE A 206 -7.74 -10.70 11.67
C ILE A 206 -8.11 -9.23 11.87
N ILE A 207 -7.29 -8.48 12.60
CA ILE A 207 -7.54 -7.07 12.92
C ILE A 207 -6.27 -6.22 12.74
N ASN A 208 -6.38 -5.07 12.08
CA ASN A 208 -5.34 -4.03 12.06
C ASN A 208 -5.92 -2.63 12.14
N MET A 209 -5.08 -1.64 11.84
CA MET A 209 -5.42 -0.23 11.87
C MET A 209 -5.10 0.51 10.56
N SER A 210 -4.75 -0.17 9.47
CA SER A 210 -4.12 0.49 8.31
C SER A 210 -4.76 0.25 6.94
N ALA A 211 -5.41 -0.89 6.71
CA ALA A 211 -5.90 -1.23 5.35
C ALA A 211 -7.03 -0.29 4.86
N ILE A 212 -7.70 0.41 5.78
CA ILE A 212 -8.62 1.51 5.48
C ILE A 212 -8.03 2.82 6.00
N PRO A 213 -8.00 3.89 5.18
CA PRO A 213 -8.65 4.01 3.87
C PRO A 213 -7.80 3.60 2.66
N GLU A 214 -6.60 3.05 2.84
CA GLU A 214 -5.67 2.76 1.74
C GLU A 214 -6.29 1.91 0.62
N ALA A 215 -7.03 0.83 0.93
CA ALA A 215 -7.70 0.01 -0.08
C ALA A 215 -8.80 0.77 -0.85
N LYS A 216 -9.59 1.61 -0.17
CA LYS A 216 -10.63 2.45 -0.81
C LYS A 216 -10.00 3.43 -1.80
N LEU A 217 -8.95 4.10 -1.36
CA LEU A 217 -8.24 5.10 -2.16
C LEU A 217 -7.53 4.46 -3.35
N ALA A 218 -6.91 3.30 -3.16
CA ALA A 218 -6.27 2.59 -4.27
C ALA A 218 -7.29 2.16 -5.33
N ARG A 219 -8.49 1.72 -4.91
CA ARG A 219 -9.59 1.44 -5.83
C ARG A 219 -10.02 2.69 -6.60
N GLU A 220 -10.21 3.82 -5.93
CA GLU A 220 -10.54 5.10 -6.57
C GLU A 220 -9.45 5.59 -7.53
N ALA A 221 -8.18 5.27 -7.26
CA ALA A 221 -7.05 5.58 -8.13
C ALA A 221 -6.82 4.53 -9.22
N GLU A 222 -7.70 3.52 -9.36
CA GLU A 222 -7.54 2.41 -10.30
C GLU A 222 -6.18 1.70 -10.18
N LEU A 223 -5.78 1.42 -8.94
CA LEU A 223 -4.61 0.60 -8.62
C LEU A 223 -5.08 -0.77 -8.15
N SER A 224 -4.48 -1.82 -8.70
CA SER A 224 -4.64 -3.17 -8.15
C SER A 224 -3.96 -3.23 -6.79
N THR A 225 -4.62 -3.79 -5.80
CA THR A 225 -4.07 -3.92 -4.45
C THR A 225 -4.13 -5.34 -3.96
N ASP A 226 -3.04 -5.74 -3.32
CA ASP A 226 -3.02 -6.86 -2.41
C ASP A 226 -2.57 -6.40 -1.03
N TYR A 227 -3.10 -7.07 -0.01
CA TYR A 227 -2.66 -6.90 1.37
C TYR A 227 -2.16 -8.23 1.88
N ASP A 228 -0.91 -8.26 2.28
CA ASP A 228 -0.36 -9.35 3.05
C ASP A 228 -0.26 -8.93 4.52
N ALA A 229 -0.59 -9.86 5.39
CA ALA A 229 -0.63 -9.62 6.81
C ALA A 229 -0.01 -10.77 7.60
N TRP A 230 0.66 -10.46 8.71
CA TRP A 230 1.17 -11.49 9.62
C TRP A 230 0.69 -11.27 11.05
N ARG A 231 0.48 -12.38 11.78
CA ARG A 231 -0.07 -12.33 13.15
C ARG A 231 0.97 -11.96 14.22
N VAL A 232 0.50 -11.22 15.23
CA VAL A 232 1.09 -11.04 16.56
C VAL A 232 0.20 -11.69 17.64
N ASP A 233 0.75 -12.63 18.43
CA ASP A 233 0.31 -13.35 19.66
C ASP A 233 -1.20 -13.59 20.00
N ALA A 234 -1.50 -14.32 21.10
CA ALA A 234 -2.85 -14.77 21.55
C ALA A 234 -3.35 -14.12 22.85
N GLU A 235 -2.45 -13.72 23.73
CA GLU A 235 -2.75 -13.01 24.98
C GLU A 235 -3.09 -11.53 24.70
N PRO A 236 -3.60 -10.75 25.68
CA PRO A 236 -3.87 -9.33 25.48
C PRO A 236 -2.67 -8.60 24.87
N VAL A 237 -2.81 -8.20 23.61
CA VAL A 237 -1.70 -7.67 22.81
C VAL A 237 -1.01 -6.50 23.50
N THR A 238 0.28 -6.66 23.74
CA THR A 238 1.19 -5.61 24.18
C THR A 238 2.07 -5.12 23.04
N VAL A 239 2.62 -3.92 23.18
CA VAL A 239 3.60 -3.40 22.20
C VAL A 239 4.87 -4.26 22.17
N GLU A 240 5.27 -4.81 23.31
CA GLU A 240 6.47 -5.67 23.40
C GLU A 240 6.33 -6.94 22.54
N GLU A 241 5.19 -7.62 22.61
CA GLU A 241 4.91 -8.82 21.81
C GLU A 241 4.88 -8.50 20.32
N VAL A 242 4.23 -7.39 19.94
CA VAL A 242 4.29 -6.86 18.58
C VAL A 242 5.74 -6.72 18.14
N MET A 243 6.59 -6.06 18.92
CA MET A 243 8.00 -5.84 18.56
C MET A 243 8.81 -7.14 18.47
N LYS A 244 8.54 -8.13 19.33
CA LYS A 244 9.21 -9.44 19.28
C LYS A 244 8.85 -10.20 18.00
N THR A 245 7.56 -10.30 17.70
CA THR A 245 7.09 -10.99 16.49
C THR A 245 7.49 -10.26 15.22
N LEU A 246 7.49 -8.92 15.23
CA LEU A 246 7.96 -8.10 14.11
C LEU A 246 9.42 -8.42 13.74
N LYS A 247 10.31 -8.64 14.72
CA LYS A 247 11.71 -8.97 14.41
C LYS A 247 11.85 -10.32 13.70
N THR A 248 11.16 -11.34 14.18
CA THR A 248 11.19 -12.68 13.57
C THR A 248 10.52 -12.67 12.19
N ASN A 249 9.38 -12.00 12.05
CA ASN A 249 8.63 -11.97 10.81
C ASN A 249 9.21 -11.01 9.78
N ALA A 250 10.01 -10.00 10.18
CA ALA A 250 10.60 -9.06 9.23
C ALA A 250 11.53 -9.76 8.22
N ALA A 251 12.29 -10.78 8.63
CA ALA A 251 13.16 -11.51 7.73
C ALA A 251 12.35 -12.30 6.68
N LEU A 252 11.34 -13.03 7.12
CA LEU A 252 10.43 -13.75 6.23
C LEU A 252 9.66 -12.80 5.32
N SER A 253 9.13 -11.70 5.86
CA SER A 253 8.39 -10.70 5.08
C SER A 253 9.26 -10.06 4.00
N LYS A 254 10.52 -9.74 4.31
CA LYS A 254 11.49 -9.25 3.31
C LYS A 254 11.78 -10.30 2.23
N HIS A 255 11.91 -11.57 2.62
CA HIS A 255 12.11 -12.68 1.69
C HIS A 255 10.90 -12.88 0.76
N ILE A 256 9.69 -12.94 1.32
CA ILE A 256 8.44 -13.01 0.57
C ILE A 256 8.34 -11.81 -0.38
N THR A 257 8.57 -10.60 0.13
CA THR A 257 8.54 -9.36 -0.67
C THR A 257 9.47 -9.48 -1.88
N ALA A 258 10.76 -9.76 -1.69
CA ALA A 258 11.68 -9.90 -2.82
C ALA A 258 11.30 -11.05 -3.77
N SER A 259 10.76 -12.15 -3.23
CA SER A 259 10.36 -13.31 -4.03
C SER A 259 9.14 -13.01 -4.92
N ILE A 260 8.16 -12.23 -4.45
CA ILE A 260 6.93 -11.99 -5.21
C ILE A 260 7.01 -10.77 -6.12
N LEU A 261 7.79 -9.74 -5.76
CA LEU A 261 7.80 -8.48 -6.52
C LEU A 261 8.25 -8.67 -7.97
N ALA A 262 9.19 -9.58 -8.23
CA ALA A 262 9.69 -9.83 -9.58
C ALA A 262 8.58 -10.42 -10.45
N HIS A 263 7.90 -11.45 -9.93
CA HIS A 263 6.77 -12.09 -10.57
C HIS A 263 5.61 -11.11 -10.81
N VAL A 264 5.26 -10.28 -9.82
CA VAL A 264 4.19 -9.28 -9.96
C VAL A 264 4.56 -8.25 -11.02
N HIS A 265 5.80 -7.76 -11.02
CA HIS A 265 6.24 -6.79 -12.02
C HIS A 265 6.14 -7.35 -13.45
N GLU A 266 6.68 -8.55 -13.69
CA GLU A 266 6.59 -9.21 -15.00
C GLU A 266 5.14 -9.45 -15.41
N ALA A 267 4.29 -9.88 -14.47
CA ALA A 267 2.88 -10.13 -14.71
C ALA A 267 2.11 -8.85 -15.11
N VAL A 268 2.38 -7.73 -14.44
CA VAL A 268 1.81 -6.42 -14.79
C VAL A 268 2.34 -5.95 -16.14
N ALA A 269 3.64 -6.06 -16.40
CA ALA A 269 4.24 -5.65 -17.66
C ALA A 269 3.66 -6.43 -18.86
N ALA A 270 3.40 -7.72 -18.67
CA ALA A 270 2.81 -8.60 -19.68
C ALA A 270 1.27 -8.52 -19.75
N ASN A 271 0.62 -7.71 -18.90
CA ASN A 271 -0.85 -7.65 -18.76
C ASN A 271 -1.49 -9.04 -18.55
N THR A 272 -0.84 -9.91 -17.78
CA THR A 272 -1.33 -11.28 -17.51
C THR A 272 -2.59 -11.32 -16.65
N PHE A 273 -2.89 -10.23 -15.92
CA PHE A 273 -4.16 -10.01 -15.26
C PHE A 273 -4.70 -8.61 -15.53
N HIS A 274 -6.03 -8.46 -15.49
CA HIS A 274 -6.64 -7.14 -15.62
C HIS A 274 -6.42 -6.34 -14.34
N THR A 275 -5.74 -5.22 -14.46
CA THR A 275 -5.61 -4.27 -13.36
C THR A 275 -6.94 -3.56 -13.08
N ALA A 276 -7.02 -2.82 -11.97
CA ALA A 276 -8.18 -1.99 -11.65
C ALA A 276 -8.42 -0.81 -12.64
N ALA A 277 -7.58 -0.66 -13.67
CA ALA A 277 -7.75 0.33 -14.74
C ALA A 277 -9.13 0.21 -15.41
N GLY A 278 -9.81 1.34 -15.59
CA GLY A 278 -11.17 1.38 -16.14
C GLY A 278 -12.30 1.23 -15.10
N SER A 279 -12.01 0.83 -13.87
CA SER A 279 -13.05 0.55 -12.86
C SER A 279 -13.83 1.80 -12.39
N MET A 280 -13.30 3.00 -12.63
CA MET A 280 -13.98 4.26 -12.29
C MET A 280 -14.88 4.80 -13.39
N LYS A 281 -14.84 4.25 -14.61
CA LYS A 281 -15.53 4.79 -15.79
C LYS A 281 -17.03 5.09 -15.57
N TYR A 282 -17.74 4.22 -14.86
CA TYR A 282 -19.18 4.42 -14.56
C TYR A 282 -19.44 4.79 -13.09
N SER A 283 -18.38 4.94 -12.32
CA SER A 283 -18.43 5.32 -10.90
C SER A 283 -18.45 6.85 -10.73
N LEU A 284 -18.04 7.61 -11.75
CA LEU A 284 -18.06 9.08 -11.77
C LEU A 284 -19.44 9.59 -12.20
N MET A 285 -20.17 10.22 -11.28
CA MET A 285 -21.58 10.59 -11.50
C MET A 285 -21.78 12.03 -11.95
N THR A 286 -20.98 12.97 -11.44
CA THR A 286 -21.20 14.39 -11.72
C THR A 286 -20.73 14.73 -13.14
N PRO A 287 -21.57 15.34 -14.00
CA PRO A 287 -21.14 15.86 -15.29
C PRO A 287 -19.99 16.85 -15.13
N HIS A 288 -18.95 16.75 -15.96
CA HIS A 288 -17.73 17.56 -15.78
C HIS A 288 -17.99 19.08 -15.89
N ASN A 289 -19.02 19.52 -16.61
CA ASN A 289 -19.38 20.94 -16.71
C ASN A 289 -19.97 21.51 -15.42
N GLU A 290 -20.36 20.66 -14.46
CA GLU A 290 -20.84 21.04 -13.13
C GLU A 290 -19.74 20.96 -12.05
N VAL A 291 -18.51 20.60 -12.44
CA VAL A 291 -17.37 20.47 -11.53
C VAL A 291 -16.36 21.58 -11.79
N SER A 292 -15.80 22.15 -10.71
CA SER A 292 -14.82 23.22 -10.84
C SER A 292 -13.58 22.75 -11.62
N LYS A 293 -12.97 23.65 -12.39
CA LYS A 293 -11.75 23.33 -13.15
C LYS A 293 -10.60 22.95 -12.23
N GLU A 294 -10.54 23.57 -11.06
CA GLU A 294 -9.58 23.28 -10.00
C GLU A 294 -9.71 21.84 -9.50
N GLU A 295 -10.94 21.38 -9.27
CA GLU A 295 -11.17 20.01 -8.83
C GLU A 295 -10.89 19.00 -9.95
N LEU A 296 -11.32 19.27 -11.18
CA LEU A 296 -11.02 18.40 -12.33
C LEU A 296 -9.51 18.27 -12.53
N TYR A 297 -8.76 19.36 -12.43
CA TYR A 297 -7.30 19.35 -12.48
C TYR A 297 -6.69 18.60 -11.29
N ARG A 298 -7.25 18.74 -10.08
CA ARG A 298 -6.84 17.95 -8.90
C ARG A 298 -7.03 16.45 -9.12
N LEU A 299 -8.19 16.04 -9.63
CA LEU A 299 -8.54 14.63 -9.84
C LEU A 299 -7.77 13.99 -11.01
N LYS A 300 -7.33 14.78 -11.99
CA LYS A 300 -6.39 14.34 -13.03
C LYS A 300 -5.12 13.72 -12.46
N TYR A 301 -4.69 14.12 -11.26
CA TYR A 301 -3.51 13.55 -10.61
C TYR A 301 -3.61 12.03 -10.41
N ILE A 302 -4.81 11.53 -10.11
CA ILE A 302 -5.06 10.10 -9.86
C ILE A 302 -5.76 9.40 -11.02
N LEU A 303 -6.50 10.14 -11.85
CA LEU A 303 -7.32 9.61 -12.94
C LEU A 303 -7.14 10.45 -14.22
N PRO A 304 -5.90 10.52 -14.76
CA PRO A 304 -5.59 11.41 -15.89
C PRO A 304 -6.42 11.11 -17.15
N GLU A 305 -6.84 9.85 -17.30
CA GLU A 305 -7.55 9.35 -18.48
C GLU A 305 -9.00 9.83 -18.52
N TYR A 306 -9.55 10.20 -17.37
CA TYR A 306 -10.90 10.73 -17.21
C TYR A 306 -10.92 12.25 -17.16
N PHE A 307 -9.83 12.88 -16.72
CA PHE A 307 -9.77 14.32 -16.48
C PHE A 307 -8.67 15.00 -17.30
N PRO A 308 -8.76 15.06 -18.65
CA PRO A 308 -7.73 15.65 -19.51
C PRO A 308 -7.77 17.20 -19.50
N TYR A 309 -7.80 17.81 -18.33
CA TYR A 309 -7.90 19.26 -18.13
C TYR A 309 -6.53 19.88 -17.91
N ASP A 310 -6.31 21.08 -18.45
CA ASP A 310 -5.09 21.84 -18.21
C ASP A 310 -5.09 22.50 -16.83
N GLU A 311 -3.89 22.87 -16.37
CA GLU A 311 -3.71 23.59 -15.12
C GLU A 311 -4.52 24.89 -15.17
N PRO A 312 -5.46 25.12 -14.23
CA PRO A 312 -6.19 26.37 -14.17
C PRO A 312 -5.20 27.50 -13.89
N ALA A 313 -5.42 28.67 -14.50
CA ALA A 313 -4.54 29.82 -14.31
C ALA A 313 -4.33 30.06 -12.80
N PRO A 314 -3.09 30.21 -12.32
CA PRO A 314 -2.83 30.32 -10.90
C PRO A 314 -3.59 31.52 -10.36
N ARG A 315 -4.49 31.28 -9.40
CA ARG A 315 -4.76 32.32 -8.41
C ARG A 315 -3.41 32.59 -7.77
N ARG A 316 -3.00 33.86 -7.68
CA ARG A 316 -1.73 34.27 -7.04
C ARG A 316 -1.56 33.58 -5.68
N SER A 317 -0.91 32.43 -5.66
CA SER A 317 -0.39 31.76 -4.47
C SER A 317 0.65 30.74 -4.96
N SER A 318 1.90 31.05 -4.62
CA SER A 318 3.09 30.23 -4.81
C SER A 318 2.88 28.81 -4.29
N PHE A 319 3.34 27.79 -5.01
CA PHE A 319 4.20 26.68 -4.55
C PHE A 319 4.16 25.54 -5.58
N THR A 320 5.27 25.34 -6.32
CA THR A 320 5.77 23.99 -6.63
C THR A 320 7.28 24.08 -6.79
N LYS A 321 8.04 23.44 -5.89
CA LYS A 321 9.48 23.21 -6.03
C LYS A 321 9.66 21.70 -5.89
N VAL A 322 10.15 21.05 -6.93
CA VAL A 322 10.54 19.64 -6.91
C VAL A 322 12.04 19.63 -6.64
N GLU A 323 12.48 19.01 -5.54
CA GLU A 323 13.90 18.81 -5.26
C GLU A 323 14.20 17.32 -5.51
N VAL A 324 15.11 17.08 -6.46
CA VAL A 324 15.69 15.78 -6.76
C VAL A 324 17.10 15.83 -6.20
N GLU A 325 17.40 15.02 -5.20
CA GLU A 325 18.78 14.81 -4.73
C GLU A 325 19.31 13.53 -5.39
N ASP A 326 20.23 13.72 -6.34
CA ASP A 326 21.06 12.63 -6.88
C ASP A 326 22.24 12.39 -5.92
N LEU A 327 22.49 11.13 -5.56
CA LEU A 327 23.52 10.73 -4.59
C LEU A 327 24.92 10.56 -5.24
N ASP A 328 25.27 11.36 -6.23
CA ASP A 328 26.57 11.23 -6.93
C ASP A 328 27.67 12.18 -6.43
N ASP A 329 27.40 13.06 -5.46
CA ASP A 329 28.37 14.09 -5.00
C ASP A 329 29.08 13.79 -3.67
N LEU A 330 29.21 12.51 -3.26
CA LEU A 330 29.99 12.12 -2.07
C LEU A 330 31.38 11.52 -2.37
N ASN A 331 31.90 11.67 -3.59
CA ASN A 331 33.30 11.36 -3.92
C ASN A 331 33.90 12.42 -4.84
N GLY A 332 34.12 13.62 -4.30
CA GLY A 332 34.81 14.72 -4.96
C GLY A 332 35.92 15.29 -4.07
N SER A 333 37.15 14.90 -4.39
CA SER A 333 38.44 15.31 -3.81
C SER A 333 38.69 16.83 -3.69
N GLY A 334 39.42 17.22 -2.63
CA GLY A 334 40.21 18.45 -2.50
C GLY A 334 40.15 19.00 -1.07
N GLN A 335 41.23 19.21 -0.30
CA GLN A 335 42.68 19.27 -0.51
C GLN A 335 43.39 18.77 0.75
#